data_AF-A0A9D2HGE5-F1
#
_entry.id   AF-A0A9D2HGE5-F1
#
_cell.length_a   1.000
_cell.length_b   1.000
_cell.length_c   1.000
_cell.angle_alpha   90.00
_cell.angle_beta   90.00
_cell.angle_gamma   90.00
#
_symmetry.space_group_name_H-M   'P 1'
#
loop_
_entity.id
_entity.type
_entity.pdbx_description
1 polymer ?
#
loop_
_entity_poly.entity_id
_entity_poly.type
_entity_poly.pdbx_seq_one_letter_code
_entity_poly.pdbx_strand_id
1 'polypeptide(L)' 'MDRIDKEALQVSKEIAVKFIETQRLSPSNFGEVFPAIHRVVLDTILEGRTRLNRPTDADEGDRR' A
#
# COMPACT_ATOMS: atom_id res chain seq x y z
N MET A 1 14.34 -1.21 -10.18
CA MET A 1 13.16 -1.16 -9.29
C MET A 1 12.10 -2.03 -9.89
N ASP A 2 11.57 -2.94 -9.07
CA ASP A 2 10.44 -3.78 -9.42
C ASP A 2 9.23 -2.90 -9.79
N ARG A 3 8.31 -3.42 -10.60
CA ARG A 3 7.07 -2.72 -10.98
C ARG A 3 6.25 -2.37 -9.74
N ILE A 4 6.21 -3.27 -8.74
CA ILE A 4 5.53 -3.04 -7.47
C ILE A 4 6.13 -1.85 -6.74
N ASP A 5 7.46 -1.80 -6.63
CA ASP A 5 8.16 -0.70 -5.95
C ASP A 5 7.80 0.65 -6.59
N LYS A 6 7.72 0.69 -7.93
CA LYS A 6 7.35 1.90 -8.67
C LYS A 6 5.90 2.31 -8.40
N GLU A 7 4.96 1.37 -8.45
CA GLU A 7 3.54 1.62 -8.18
C GLU A 7 3.33 2.08 -6.72
N ALA A 8 3.95 1.40 -5.75
CA ALA A 8 3.91 1.77 -4.35
C ALA A 8 4.49 3.18 -4.11
N LEU A 9 5.64 3.48 -4.72
CA LEU A 9 6.27 4.80 -4.61
C LEU A 9 5.41 5.91 -5.22
N GLN A 10 4.75 5.64 -6.35
CA GLN A 10 3.86 6.61 -6.98
C GLN A 10 2.65 6.92 -6.09
N VAL A 11 1.94 5.89 -5.64
CA VAL A 11 0.77 6.05 -4.75
C VAL A 11 1.16 6.78 -3.46
N SER A 12 2.31 6.43 -2.89
CA SER A 12 2.82 7.09 -1.68
C SER A 12 3.08 8.58 -1.88
N LYS A 13 3.62 8.97 -3.05
CA LYS A 13 3.82 10.38 -3.42
C LYS A 13 2.49 11.12 -3.52
N GLU A 14 1.50 10.52 -4.18
CA GLU A 14 0.17 11.14 -4.34
C GLU A 14 -0.52 11.38 -2.98
N ILE A 15 -0.43 10.41 -2.06
CA ILE A 15 -0.96 10.56 -0.69
C ILE A 15 -0.24 11.69 0.06
N ALA A 16 1.10 11.72 0.02
CA ALA A 16 1.87 12.72 0.72
C ALA A 16 1.62 14.13 0.17
N VAL A 17 1.52 14.28 -1.15
CA VAL A 17 1.12 15.55 -1.80
C VAL A 17 -0.27 15.96 -1.35
N LYS A 18 -1.24 15.04 -1.31
CA LYS A 18 -2.61 15.33 -0.83
C LYS A 18 -2.62 15.78 0.64
N PHE A 19 -1.77 15.21 1.49
CA PHE A 19 -1.65 15.64 2.89
C PHE A 19 -1.04 17.03 3.02
N ILE A 20 -0.11 17.41 2.14
CA ILE A 20 0.42 18.78 2.09
C ILE A 20 -0.66 19.76 1.62
N GLU A 21 -1.37 19.43 0.54
CA GLU A 21 -2.48 20.25 0.01
C GLU A 21 -3.58 20.49 1.04
N THR A 22 -3.86 19.49 1.88
CA THR A 22 -4.87 19.55 2.94
C THR A 22 -4.32 20.03 4.29
N GLN A 23 -3.08 20.53 4.32
CA GLN A 23 -2.41 21.06 5.51
C GLN A 23 -2.32 20.06 6.68
N ARG A 24 -2.28 18.75 6.38
CA ARG A 24 -2.08 17.64 7.33
C ARG A 24 -0.62 17.19 7.44
N LEU A 25 0.20 17.56 6.45
CA LEU A 25 1.64 17.31 6.39
C LEU A 25 2.35 18.60 5.97
N SER A 26 3.53 18.88 6.52
CA SER A 26 4.36 20.00 6.05
C SER A 26 5.56 19.49 5.28
N PRO A 27 6.18 20.31 4.41
CA PRO A 27 7.45 19.94 3.78
C PRO A 27 8.56 19.66 4.80
N SER A 28 8.52 20.29 5.98
CA SER A 28 9.56 20.17 7.02
C SER A 28 9.59 18.83 7.74
N ASN A 29 8.44 18.15 7.91
CA ASN A 29 8.37 16.81 8.51
C ASN A 29 8.21 15.69 7.46
N PHE A 30 8.27 16.03 6.16
CA PHE A 30 8.11 15.07 5.07
C PHE A 30 9.08 13.89 5.15
N GLY A 31 10.35 14.14 5.49
CA GLY A 31 11.38 13.09 5.58
C GLY A 31 11.09 12.03 6.64
N GLU A 32 10.33 12.39 7.69
CA GLU A 32 9.91 11.47 8.75
C GLU A 32 8.62 10.73 8.39
N VAL A 33 7.66 11.44 7.79
CA VAL A 33 6.32 10.88 7.53
C VAL A 33 6.24 10.07 6.24
N PHE A 34 6.95 10.49 5.18
CA PHE A 34 6.89 9.83 3.87
C PHE A 34 7.29 8.33 3.92
N PRO A 35 8.35 7.93 4.64
CA PRO A 35 8.68 6.51 4.80
C PRO A 35 7.56 5.68 5.45
N ALA A 36 6.82 6.26 6.40
CA ALA A 36 5.70 5.58 7.06
C ALA A 36 4.53 5.36 6.10
N ILE A 37 4.17 6.37 5.29
CA ILE A 37 3.17 6.24 4.24
C ILE A 37 3.58 5.14 3.25
N HIS A 38 4.83 5.20 2.78
CA HIS A 38 5.34 4.23 1.81
C HIS A 38 5.30 2.79 2.33
N ARG A 39 5.67 2.58 3.60
CA ARG A 39 5.61 1.26 4.23
C ARG A 39 4.18 0.73 4.25
N VAL A 40 3.21 1.53 4.67
CA VAL A 40 1.79 1.12 4.71
C VAL A 40 1.29 0.69 3.32
N VAL A 41 1.61 1.48 2.28
CA VAL A 41 1.20 1.15 0.90
C VAL A 41 1.85 -0.14 0.42
N LEU A 42 3.16 -0.28 0.63
CA LEU A 42 3.91 -1.46 0.19
C LEU A 42 3.39 -2.73 0.90
N ASP A 43 3.25 -2.69 2.22
CA ASP A 43 2.73 -3.79 3.03
C ASP A 43 1.33 -4.21 2.55
N THR A 44 0.45 -3.23 2.28
CA THR A 44 -0.90 -3.48 1.78
C THR A 44 -0.89 -4.22 0.44
N ILE A 45 0.00 -3.85 -0.50
CA ILE A 45 0.11 -4.50 -1.81
C ILE A 45 0.65 -5.94 -1.66
N LEU A 46 1.68 -6.12 -0.83
CA LEU A 46 2.31 -7.42 -0.60
C LEU A 46 1.35 -8.39 0.10
N GLU A 47 0.59 -7.92 1.09
CA GLU A 47 -0.45 -8.70 1.74
C GLU A 47 -1.58 -9.08 0.77
N GLY A 48 -2.04 -8.12 -0.04
CA GLY A 48 -3.07 -8.37 -1.04
C GLY A 48 -2.67 -9.45 -2.04
N ARG A 49 -1.42 -9.42 -2.52
CA ARG A 49 -0.85 -10.46 -3.38
C ARG A 49 -0.76 -11.82 -2.68
N THR A 50 -0.34 -11.83 -1.42
CA THR A 50 -0.27 -13.05 -0.61
C THR A 50 -1.66 -13.68 -0.44
N ARG A 51 -2.70 -12.86 -0.22
CA ARG A 51 -4.09 -13.33 -0.13
C ARG A 51 -4.62 -13.86 -1.46
N LEU A 52 -4.30 -13.21 -2.57
CA LEU A 52 -4.71 -13.65 -3.91
C LEU A 52 -4.04 -14.96 -4.35
N ASN A 53 -2.80 -15.20 -3.90
CA ASN A 53 -2.06 -16.42 -4.20
C ASN A 53 -2.41 -17.60 -3.27
N ARG A 54 -3.30 -17.41 -2.29
CA ARG A 54 -3.82 -18.53 -1.50
C ARG A 54 -4.82 -19.30 -2.37
N PRO A 55 -4.68 -20.63 -2.52
CA PRO A 55 -5.74 -21.43 -3.13
C PRO A 55 -7.04 -21.17 -2.37
N THR A 56 -8.12 -20.91 -3.09
CA THR A 56 -9.45 -20.83 -2.50
C THR A 56 -9.82 -22.21 -1.96
N ASP A 57 -9.53 -22.47 -0.69
CA ASP A 57 -10.03 -23.63 0.06
C ASP A 57 -11.52 -23.43 0.38
N ALA A 58 -12.36 -23.29 -0.66
CA ALA A 58 -13.79 -23.02 -0.55
C ALA A 58 -14.63 -23.76 -1.60
N ASP A 59 -14.19 -24.95 -2.03
CA ASP A 59 -15.03 -25.89 -2.83
C ASP A 59 -15.33 -27.20 -2.08
N GLU A 60 -15.34 -27.18 -0.74
CA GLU A 60 -15.51 -28.41 0.07
C GLU A 60 -16.75 -28.42 0.99
N GLY A 61 -17.80 -27.68 0.62
CA GLY A 61 -18.92 -27.47 1.54
C GLY A 61 -20.32 -27.37 0.97
N ASP A 62 -20.67 -28.06 -0.12
CA ASP A 62 -22.10 -28.38 -0.38
C ASP A 62 -22.28 -29.59 -1.31
N ARG A 63 -21.73 -30.74 -0.90
CA ARG A 63 -22.18 -32.06 -1.35
C ARG A 63 -22.74 -32.80 -0.13
N ARG A 64 -23.98 -32.51 0.28
CA ARG A 64 -24.79 -33.42 1.09
C ARG A 64 -26.26 -33.34 0.69
#